data_AF-A0A424S1Y8-F1
#
_entry.id   AF-A0A424S1Y8-F1
#
_cell.length_a   1.000
_cell.length_b   1.000
_cell.length_c   1.000
_cell.angle_alpha   90.00
_cell.angle_beta   90.00
_cell.angle_gamma   90.00
#
_symmetry.space_group_name_H-M   'P 1'
#
loop_
_entity.id
_entity.type
_entity.pdbx_description
1 polymer ?
#
loop_
_entity_poly.entity_id
_entity_poly.type
_entity_poly.pdbx_seq_one_letter_code
_entity_poly.pdbx_strand_id
1 'polypeptide(L)' 'LPNPKLGYISASCWSVEHDNPFSLAILKNGKNMIGEKLFVMSPLKNKVIPVEIVSSHYVDPKGERVRS' A
#
# COMPACT_ATOMS: atom_id res chain seq x y z
N LEU A 1 10.41 -17.93 15.58
CA LEU A 1 9.49 -18.43 14.52
C LEU A 1 9.45 -17.39 13.40
N PRO A 2 9.46 -17.75 12.10
CA PRO A 2 9.36 -16.75 11.05
C PRO A 2 7.97 -16.11 11.09
N ASN A 3 7.89 -14.78 11.12
CA ASN A 3 6.62 -14.08 10.98
C ASN A 3 6.02 -14.41 9.60
N PRO A 4 4.77 -14.91 9.52
CA PRO A 4 4.16 -15.25 8.25
C PRO A 4 4.02 -14.00 7.39
N LYS A 5 4.40 -14.12 6.11
CA LYS A 5 4.23 -13.04 5.13
C LYS A 5 2.74 -12.87 4.83
N LEU A 6 2.22 -11.66 5.00
CA LEU A 6 0.82 -11.32 4.72
C LEU A 6 0.54 -11.14 3.22
N GLY A 7 1.59 -10.86 2.44
CA GLY A 7 1.53 -10.69 0.99
C GLY A 7 2.80 -10.07 0.42
N TYR A 8 2.69 -9.38 -0.71
CA TYR A 8 3.81 -8.73 -1.39
C TYR A 8 3.38 -7.44 -2.11
N ILE A 9 4.35 -6.55 -2.34
CA ILE A 9 4.18 -5.34 -3.14
C ILE A 9 4.26 -5.71 -4.62
N SER A 10 3.26 -5.29 -5.41
CA SER A 10 3.23 -5.51 -6.86
C SER A 10 3.80 -4.33 -7.63
N ALA A 11 3.55 -3.10 -7.16
CA ALA A 11 4.04 -1.87 -7.78
C ALA A 11 4.27 -0.78 -6.72
N SER A 12 5.23 0.09 -6.99
CA SER A 12 5.60 1.23 -6.12
C SER A 12 5.96 2.43 -6.99
N CYS A 13 5.49 3.61 -6.60
CA CYS A 13 5.86 4.88 -7.26
C CYS A 13 5.67 6.08 -6.31
N TRP A 14 6.10 7.25 -6.78
CA TRP A 14 5.82 8.53 -6.15
C TRP A 14 4.45 9.05 -6.60
N SER A 15 3.61 9.46 -5.66
CA SER A 15 2.37 10.17 -5.95
C SER A 15 2.66 11.65 -6.10
N VAL A 16 2.43 12.20 -7.30
CA VAL A 16 2.50 13.65 -7.51
C VAL A 16 1.31 14.36 -6.87
N GLU A 17 0.14 13.72 -6.83
CA GLU A 17 -1.11 14.28 -6.29
C GLU A 17 -1.07 14.50 -4.77
N HIS A 18 -0.28 13.69 -4.06
CA HIS A 18 -0.19 13.71 -2.59
C HIS A 18 1.23 13.93 -2.06
N ASP A 19 2.19 14.16 -2.97
CA ASP A 19 3.62 14.39 -2.70
C ASP A 19 4.25 13.38 -1.71
N ASN A 20 3.97 12.09 -1.92
CA ASN A 20 4.43 11.02 -1.05
C ASN A 20 4.58 9.69 -1.82
N PRO A 21 5.39 8.74 -1.31
CA PRO A 21 5.48 7.43 -1.89
C PRO A 21 4.25 6.59 -1.53
N PHE A 22 3.74 5.82 -2.49
CA PHE A 22 2.71 4.81 -2.24
C PHE A 22 3.01 3.52 -3.01
N SER A 23 2.26 2.47 -2.72
CA SER A 23 2.46 1.16 -3.34
C SER A 23 1.15 0.38 -3.42
N LEU A 24 1.05 -0.45 -4.44
CA LEU A 24 0.00 -1.46 -4.56
C LEU A 24 0.53 -2.78 -4.01
N ALA A 25 -0.32 -3.47 -3.25
CA ALA A 25 0.02 -4.72 -2.59
C ALA A 25 -1.06 -5.77 -2.82
N ILE A 26 -0.63 -7.02 -2.98
CA ILE A 26 -1.50 -8.19 -2.98
C ILE A 26 -1.39 -8.82 -1.61
N LEU A 27 -2.46 -8.72 -0.83
CA LEU A 27 -2.54 -9.14 0.57
C LEU A 27 -3.66 -10.14 0.77
N LYS A 28 -3.41 -11.17 1.59
CA LYS A 28 -4.48 -12.06 2.06
C LYS A 28 -5.44 -11.26 2.94
N ASN A 29 -6.73 -11.24 2.59
CA ASN A 29 -7.77 -10.51 3.32
C ASN A 29 -7.56 -8.97 3.37
N GLY A 30 -6.77 -8.38 2.46
CA GLY A 30 -6.37 -6.97 2.54
C GLY A 30 -7.50 -5.95 2.56
N LYS A 31 -8.66 -6.25 1.96
CA LYS A 31 -9.84 -5.36 1.99
C LYS A 31 -10.39 -5.12 3.40
N ASN A 32 -10.17 -6.06 4.32
CA ASN A 32 -10.62 -5.96 5.72
C ASN A 32 -9.55 -5.37 6.64
N MET A 33 -8.40 -4.97 6.09
CA MET A 33 -7.24 -4.47 6.84
C MET A 33 -7.00 -2.98 6.58
N ILE A 34 -7.94 -2.27 5.97
CA ILE A 34 -7.82 -0.82 5.74
C ILE A 34 -7.69 -0.11 7.10
N GLY A 35 -6.68 0.75 7.23
CA GLY A 35 -6.29 1.43 8.47
C GLY A 35 -5.28 0.65 9.32
N GLU A 36 -4.99 -0.62 9.01
CA GLU A 36 -3.97 -1.37 9.74
C GLU A 36 -2.56 -0.89 9.39
N LYS A 37 -1.71 -0.80 10.42
CA LYS A 37 -0.30 -0.47 10.30
C LYS A 37 0.55 -1.73 10.25
N LEU A 38 1.32 -1.88 9.17
CA LEU A 38 2.16 -3.04 8.90
C LEU A 38 3.62 -2.63 8.65
N PHE A 39 4.48 -3.62 8.45
CA PHE A 39 5.85 -3.41 8.00
C PHE A 39 6.08 -4.06 6.64
N VAL A 40 6.63 -3.29 5.71
CA VAL A 40 7.17 -3.79 4.45
C VAL A 40 8.67 -3.93 4.59
N MET A 41 9.20 -5.05 4.10
CA MET A 41 10.63 -5.37 4.20
C MET A 41 11.22 -5.67 2.83
N SER A 42 12.42 -5.13 2.58
CA SER A 42 13.26 -5.46 1.43
C SER A 42 14.58 -6.03 1.95
N PRO A 43 14.72 -7.36 2.08
CA PRO A 43 15.94 -7.99 2.56
C PRO A 43 17.16 -7.62 1.70
N LEU A 44 16.99 -7.52 0.38
CA LEU A 44 18.04 -7.12 -0.56
C LEU A 44 18.59 -5.72 -0.29
N LYS A 45 17.74 -4.80 0.18
CA LYS A 45 18.12 -3.42 0.53
C LYS A 45 18.35 -3.25 2.03
N ASN A 46 18.20 -4.31 2.82
CA ASN A 46 18.19 -4.30 4.28
C ASN A 46 17.31 -3.17 4.87
N LYS A 47 16.11 -2.99 4.31
CA LYS A 47 15.15 -1.95 4.73
C LYS A 47 13.89 -2.55 5.33
N VAL A 48 13.40 -1.92 6.39
CA VAL A 48 12.08 -2.17 6.99
C VAL A 48 11.37 -0.83 7.10
N ILE A 49 10.18 -0.74 6.54
CA ILE A 49 9.43 0.52 6.40
C ILE A 49 8.03 0.31 7.00
N PRO A 50 7.61 1.13 7.98
CA PRO A 50 6.23 1.11 8.46
C PRO A 50 5.30 1.67 7.37
N VAL A 51 4.17 1.03 7.18
CA VAL A 51 3.15 1.42 6.18
C VAL A 51 1.76 1.30 6.79
N GLU A 52 0.80 1.99 6.21
CA GLU A 52 -0.62 1.85 6.53
C GLU A 52 -1.36 1.36 5.29
N ILE A 53 -2.26 0.40 5.47
CA ILE A 53 -3.12 -0.06 4.38
C ILE A 53 -4.22 0.98 4.17
N VAL A 54 -4.30 1.54 2.97
CA VAL A 54 -5.35 2.49 2.57
C VAL A 54 -6.22 1.89 1.48
N SER A 55 -7.32 2.57 1.17
CA SER A 55 -8.19 2.21 0.03
C SER A 55 -7.37 2.00 -1.25
N SER A 56 -7.73 0.98 -2.03
CA SER A 56 -7.14 0.75 -3.35
C SER A 56 -7.36 1.92 -4.31
N HIS A 57 -8.42 2.69 -4.09
CA HIS A 57 -8.67 3.96 -4.76
C HIS A 57 -7.88 5.05 -4.04
N TYR A 58 -6.61 5.18 -4.41
CA TYR A 58 -5.71 6.12 -3.75
C TYR A 58 -6.02 7.57 -4.12
N VAL A 59 -6.43 7.82 -5.37
CA VAL A 59 -6.82 9.14 -5.89
C VAL A 59 -8.25 9.07 -6.41
N ASP A 60 -9.04 10.12 -6.15
CA ASP A 60 -10.43 10.28 -6.59
C ASP A 60 -11.32 9.04 -6.35
N PRO A 61 -11.55 8.63 -5.09
CA PRO A 61 -12.34 7.44 -4.79
C PRO A 61 -13.81 7.58 -5.21
N LYS A 62 -14.31 8.80 -5.41
CA LYS A 62 -15.69 9.06 -5.83
C LYS A 62 -15.83 9.13 -7.36
N GLY A 63 -14.75 9.29 -8.10
CA GLY A 63 -14.75 9.41 -9.57
C GLY A 63 -15.33 10.74 -10.05
N GLU A 64 -15.12 11.83 -9.30
CA GLU A 64 -15.66 13.16 -9.61
C GLU A 64 -15.00 13.75 -10.87
N ARG A 65 -13.71 13.45 -11.12
CA ARG A 65 -12.97 13.99 -12.29
C ARG A 65 -13.44 13.43 -13.63
N VAL A 66 -14.07 12.26 -13.64
CA VAL A 66 -14.58 11.61 -14.87
C VAL A 66 -16.01 12.04 -15.17
N ARG A 67 -16.75 12.51 -14.16
CA ARG A 67 -18.18 12.83 -14.27
C ARG A 67 -18.47 14.32 -14.51
N SER A 68 -17.42 15.13 -14.65
CA SER A 68 -17.50 16.56 -14.99
C SER A 68 -17.79 16.80 -16.46
#